data_AF-A0A6V7VT09-F1
#
_entry.id   AF-A0A6V7VT09-F1
#
_cell.length_a   1.000
_cell.length_b   1.000
_cell.length_c   1.000
_cell.angle_alpha   90.00
_cell.angle_beta   90.00
_cell.angle_gamma   90.00
#
_symmetry.space_group_name_H-M   'P 1'
#
loop_
_entity.id
_entity.type
_entity.pdbx_description
1 polymer ?
#
loop_
_entity_poly.entity_id
_entity_poly.type
_entity_poly.pdbx_seq_one_letter_code
_entity_poly.pdbx_strand_id
1 'polypeptide(L)'
;MLILTLICLTVLTSNSLLLNFTVICMKKDANFTSNERGVLIAGTAMGGIAAFGTLPPIIDIFGIRLVLSLCGIVSGIVTTALPELFLYGGFWAILIIRIIQGFCLMPAMPQ
;
A
#
# COMPACT_ATOMS: atom_id res chain seq x y z
N MET A 1 14.93 -12.44 -14.09
CA MET A 1 14.80 -12.44 -12.61
C MET A 1 14.98 -11.06 -12.00
N LEU A 2 16.01 -10.29 -12.34
CA LEU A 2 16.16 -8.88 -11.91
C LEU A 2 15.09 -7.93 -12.48
N ILE A 3 14.67 -8.15 -13.72
CA ILE A 3 13.64 -7.32 -14.38
C ILE A 3 12.29 -7.41 -13.65
N LEU A 4 11.90 -8.61 -13.20
CA LEU A 4 10.64 -8.82 -12.48
C LEU A 4 10.64 -8.10 -11.13
N THR A 5 11.75 -8.19 -10.38
CA THR A 5 11.87 -7.49 -9.09
C THR A 5 11.91 -5.97 -9.29
N LEU A 6 12.59 -5.48 -10.32
CA LEU A 6 12.61 -4.06 -10.68
C LEU A 6 11.20 -3.54 -11.03
N ILE A 7 10.47 -4.25 -11.89
CA ILE A 7 9.09 -3.89 -12.23
C ILE A 7 8.22 -3.89 -10.97
N CYS A 8 8.35 -4.88 -10.08
CA CYS A 8 7.59 -4.94 -8.85
C CYS A 8 7.89 -3.77 -7.91
N LEU A 9 9.16 -3.41 -7.75
CA LEU A 9 9.62 -2.24 -7.00
C LEU A 9 9.06 -0.93 -7.58
N THR A 10 9.12 -0.78 -8.91
CA THR A 10 8.54 0.38 -9.60
C THR A 10 7.03 0.45 -9.40
N VAL A 11 6.31 -0.67 -9.56
CA VAL A 11 4.85 -0.71 -9.36
C VAL A 11 4.48 -0.36 -7.92
N LEU A 12 5.16 -0.92 -6.91
CA LEU A 12 4.90 -0.62 -5.50
C LEU A 12 5.11 0.87 -5.18
N THR A 13 6.22 1.44 -5.63
CA THR A 13 6.56 2.85 -5.40
C THR A 13 5.62 3.79 -6.15
N SER A 14 5.32 3.50 -7.42
CA SER A 14 4.34 4.25 -8.22
C SER A 14 2.94 4.20 -7.60
N ASN A 15 2.48 3.04 -7.13
CA ASN A 15 1.15 2.89 -6.53
C ASN A 15 1.01 3.71 -5.25
N SER A 16 2.05 3.76 -4.40
CA SER A 16 2.03 4.55 -3.17
C SER A 16 1.89 6.06 -3.44
N LEU A 17 2.59 6.55 -4.47
CA LEU A 17 2.52 7.94 -4.92
C LEU A 17 1.14 8.24 -5.52
N LEU A 18 0.65 7.38 -6.42
CA LEU A 18 -0.64 7.54 -7.08
C LEU A 18 -1.77 7.63 -6.05
N LEU A 19 -1.72 6.79 -5.01
CA LEU A 19 -2.71 6.80 -3.94
C LEU A 19 -2.70 8.10 -3.13
N ASN A 20 -1.51 8.68 -2.88
CA ASN A 20 -1.37 9.97 -2.20
C ASN A 20 -2.08 11.07 -3.01
N PHE A 21 -1.86 11.07 -4.32
CA PHE A 21 -2.58 11.95 -5.23
C PHE A 21 -4.07 11.65 -5.28
N THR A 22 -4.53 10.40 -5.26
CA THR A 22 -5.96 10.06 -5.24
C THR A 22 -6.66 10.65 -4.01
N VAL A 23 -6.04 10.54 -2.83
CA VAL A 23 -6.58 11.11 -1.58
C VAL A 23 -6.62 12.65 -1.64
N ILE A 24 -5.63 13.29 -2.28
CA ILE A 24 -5.58 14.75 -2.44
C ILE A 24 -6.58 15.23 -3.49
N CYS A 25 -6.64 14.57 -4.65
CA CYS A 25 -7.47 14.96 -5.80
C CYS A 25 -8.95 14.72 -5.55
N MET A 26 -9.33 13.63 -4.89
CA MET A 26 -10.73 13.37 -4.51
C MET A 26 -11.20 14.20 -3.32
N LYS A 27 -10.44 15.26 -2.96
CA LYS A 27 -10.78 16.17 -1.87
C LYS A 27 -12.10 16.89 -2.04
N LYS A 28 -12.58 17.04 -3.26
CA LYS A 28 -13.83 17.75 -3.53
C LYS A 28 -15.07 16.86 -3.47
N ASP A 29 -14.91 15.55 -3.60
CA ASP A 29 -16.05 14.65 -3.87
C ASP A 29 -16.46 13.77 -2.68
N ALA A 30 -15.57 13.55 -1.69
CA ALA A 30 -15.94 12.87 -0.44
C ALA A 30 -15.93 13.78 0.78
N ASN A 31 -16.99 13.65 1.59
CA ASN A 31 -17.26 14.33 2.86
C ASN A 31 -16.27 13.95 4.01
N PHE A 32 -15.00 13.65 3.71
CA PHE A 32 -14.00 13.36 4.75
C PHE A 32 -13.45 14.66 5.35
N THR A 33 -13.34 14.72 6.68
CA THR A 33 -12.73 15.87 7.35
C THR A 33 -11.22 15.95 7.10
N SER A 34 -10.62 17.12 7.28
CA SER A 34 -9.17 17.35 7.11
C SER A 34 -8.32 16.37 7.94
N ASN A 35 -8.77 16.03 9.16
CA ASN A 35 -8.06 15.11 10.04
C ASN A 35 -8.07 13.67 9.53
N GLU A 36 -9.22 13.19 9.04
CA GLU A 36 -9.38 11.83 8.49
C GLU A 36 -8.48 11.59 7.29
N ARG A 37 -8.32 12.60 6.43
CA ARG A 37 -7.42 12.52 5.27
C ARG A 37 -5.96 12.38 5.69
N GLY A 38 -5.54 13.12 6.73
CA GLY A 38 -4.22 12.99 7.32
C GLY A 38 -3.97 11.56 7.81
N VAL A 39 -4.96 10.97 8.48
CA VAL A 39 -4.91 9.56 8.93
C VAL A 39 -4.85 8.59 7.74
N LEU A 40 -5.59 8.82 6.66
CA LEU A 40 -5.50 7.99 5.44
C LEU A 40 -4.10 7.99 4.83
N ILE A 41 -3.45 9.16 4.78
CA ILE A 41 -2.09 9.30 4.25
C ILE A 41 -1.09 8.58 5.19
N ALA A 42 -1.26 8.78 6.50
CA ALA A 42 -0.43 8.17 7.54
C ALA A 42 -0.64 6.64 7.68
N GLY A 43 -1.80 6.10 7.27
CA GLY A 43 -2.12 4.68 7.36
C GLY A 43 -1.12 3.78 6.63
N THR A 44 -0.55 4.27 5.53
CA THR A 44 0.54 3.58 4.81
C THR A 44 1.79 3.42 5.66
N ALA A 45 2.16 4.45 6.44
CA ALA A 45 3.30 4.39 7.34
C ALA A 45 3.05 3.44 8.50
N MET A 46 1.81 3.43 9.05
CA MET A 46 1.41 2.46 10.08
C MET A 46 1.56 1.01 9.60
N GLY A 47 1.15 0.73 8.36
CA GLY A 47 1.33 -0.59 7.74
C GLY A 47 2.79 -1.00 7.59
N GLY A 48 3.66 -0.06 7.19
CA GLY A 48 5.11 -0.29 7.09
C GLY A 48 5.79 -0.56 8.44
N ILE A 49 5.37 0.13 9.50
CA ILE A 49 5.89 -0.11 10.86
C ILE A 49 5.49 -1.50 11.35
N ALA A 50 4.22 -1.89 11.17
CA ALA A 50 3.74 -3.23 11.54
C ALA A 50 4.46 -4.34 10.75
N ALA A 51 4.79 -4.05 9.49
CA ALA A 51 5.52 -4.94 8.61
C ALA A 51 6.96 -5.20 9.07
N PHE A 52 7.60 -4.22 9.69
CA PHE A 52 8.97 -4.33 10.19
C PHE A 52 9.15 -5.48 11.20
N GLY A 53 8.14 -5.75 12.04
CA GLY A 53 8.20 -6.85 13.01
C GLY A 53 7.91 -8.23 12.40
N THR A 54 7.01 -8.30 11.43
CA THR A 54 6.44 -9.56 10.94
C THR A 54 7.12 -10.10 9.68
N LEU A 55 7.58 -9.23 8.78
CA LEU A 55 8.15 -9.67 7.49
C LEU A 55 9.55 -10.29 7.57
N PRO A 56 10.51 -9.82 8.40
CA PRO A 56 11.85 -10.40 8.45
C PRO A 56 11.87 -11.92 8.69
N PRO A 57 11.15 -12.50 9.68
CA PRO A 57 11.14 -13.95 9.87
C PRO A 57 10.46 -14.71 8.70
N ILE A 58 9.50 -14.10 8.01
CA ILE A 58 8.81 -14.71 6.86
C ILE A 58 9.73 -14.73 5.63
N ILE A 59 10.47 -13.64 5.43
CA ILE A 59 11.43 -13.48 4.33
C ILE A 59 12.57 -14.49 4.46
N ASP A 60 13.01 -14.78 5.68
CA ASP A 60 14.10 -15.75 5.93
C ASP A 60 13.71 -17.18 5.53
N ILE A 61 12.43 -17.54 5.70
CA ILE A 61 11.93 -18.89 5.39
C ILE A 61 11.54 -19.04 3.91
N PHE A 62 10.78 -18.07 3.37
CA PHE A 62 10.23 -18.16 2.00
C PHE A 62 11.11 -17.49 0.93
N GLY A 63 12.11 -16.72 1.35
CA GLY A 63 12.95 -15.92 0.48
C GLY A 63 12.28 -14.60 0.06
N ILE A 64 13.09 -13.54 -0.01
CA ILE A 64 12.67 -12.17 -0.38
C ILE A 64 11.92 -12.11 -1.73
N ARG A 65 12.25 -13.00 -2.67
CA ARG A 65 11.76 -12.94 -4.06
C ARG A 65 10.28 -13.31 -4.17
N LEU A 66 9.85 -14.34 -3.43
CA LEU A 66 8.47 -14.79 -3.45
C LEU A 66 7.57 -13.81 -2.69
N VAL A 67 8.06 -13.34 -1.55
CA VAL A 67 7.39 -12.30 -0.74
C VAL A 67 7.19 -11.02 -1.55
N LEU A 68 8.22 -10.56 -2.27
CA LEU A 68 8.12 -9.36 -3.12
C LEU A 68 7.11 -9.55 -4.26
N SER A 69 7.13 -10.69 -4.96
CA SER A 69 6.20 -10.96 -6.06
C SER A 69 4.75 -11.02 -5.60
N LEU A 70 4.48 -11.66 -4.45
CA LEU A 70 3.14 -11.70 -3.88
C LEU A 70 2.68 -10.30 -3.43
N CYS A 71 3.55 -9.54 -2.75
CA CYS A 71 3.26 -8.17 -2.33
C CYS A 71 2.96 -7.25 -3.53
N GLY A 72 3.67 -7.41 -4.65
CA GLY A 72 3.41 -6.67 -5.88
C GLY A 72 2.03 -6.94 -6.47
N ILE A 73 1.62 -8.20 -6.54
CA ILE A 73 0.29 -8.60 -7.04
C ILE A 73 -0.80 -8.06 -6.11
N VAL A 74 -0.66 -8.25 -4.79
CA VAL A 74 -1.61 -7.75 -3.79
C VAL A 74 -1.74 -6.23 -3.88
N SER A 75 -0.62 -5.50 -3.97
CA SER A 75 -0.65 -4.04 -4.11
C SER A 75 -1.31 -3.58 -5.40
N GLY A 76 -1.15 -4.31 -6.50
CA GLY A 76 -1.82 -4.02 -7.77
C GLY A 76 -3.34 -4.13 -7.64
N ILE A 77 -3.83 -5.25 -7.10
CA ILE A 77 -5.26 -5.50 -6.88
C ILE A 77 -5.87 -4.44 -5.95
N VAL A 78 -5.17 -4.11 -4.88
CA VAL A 78 -5.56 -3.07 -3.93
C VAL A 78 -5.73 -1.71 -4.63
N THR A 79 -4.83 -1.38 -5.57
CA THR A 79 -4.86 -0.10 -6.28
C THR A 79 -6.04 -0.01 -7.25
N THR A 80 -6.37 -1.10 -7.94
CA THR A 80 -7.52 -1.14 -8.84
C THR A 80 -8.86 -1.09 -8.10
N ALA A 81 -8.91 -1.63 -6.87
CA ALA A 81 -10.12 -1.61 -6.04
C ALA A 81 -10.36 -0.25 -5.35
N LEU A 82 -9.31 0.56 -5.16
CA LEU A 82 -9.39 1.84 -4.47
C LEU A 82 -10.42 2.84 -5.03
N PRO A 83 -10.50 3.11 -6.36
CA PRO A 83 -11.50 4.01 -6.90
C PRO A 83 -12.93 3.53 -6.67
N GLU A 84 -13.17 2.21 -6.71
CA GLU A 84 -14.50 1.64 -6.43
C GLU A 84 -14.87 1.75 -4.96
N LEU A 85 -13.90 1.47 -4.07
CA LEU A 85 -14.07 1.66 -2.63
C LEU A 85 -14.21 3.12 -2.22
N PHE A 86 -13.83 4.08 -3.06
CA PHE A 86 -14.07 5.49 -2.74
C PHE A 86 -15.51 5.91 -3.03
N LEU A 87 -16.15 5.33 -4.04
CA LEU A 87 -17.56 5.60 -4.37
C LEU A 87 -18.53 4.91 -3.40
N TYR A 88 -18.21 3.68 -2.98
CA TYR A 88 -19.14 2.86 -2.18
C TYR A 88 -18.60 2.48 -0.80
N GLY A 89 -17.30 2.61 -0.56
CA GLY A 89 -16.64 2.19 0.67
C GLY A 89 -16.52 3.34 1.67
N GLY A 90 -16.76 3.02 2.94
CA GLY A 90 -16.57 3.96 4.05
C GLY A 90 -15.09 4.21 4.37
N PHE A 91 -14.84 5.19 5.24
CA PHE A 91 -13.52 5.58 5.75
C PHE A 91 -12.65 4.37 6.17
N TRP A 92 -13.21 3.46 6.95
CA TRP A 92 -12.47 2.30 7.47
C TRP A 92 -12.00 1.33 6.40
N ALA A 93 -12.77 1.12 5.33
CA ALA A 93 -12.38 0.19 4.27
C ALA A 93 -11.15 0.72 3.52
N ILE A 94 -11.14 2.02 3.23
CA ILE A 94 -10.02 2.71 2.59
C ILE A 94 -8.77 2.70 3.50
N LEU A 95 -8.98 2.88 4.81
CA LEU A 95 -7.91 2.86 5.81
C LEU A 95 -7.25 1.47 5.91
N ILE A 96 -8.03 0.39 5.93
CA ILE A 96 -7.51 -0.99 5.99
C ILE A 96 -6.67 -1.30 4.75
N ILE A 97 -7.17 -0.95 3.57
CA ILE A 97 -6.45 -1.13 2.31
C ILE A 97 -5.12 -0.36 2.30
N ARG A 98 -5.10 0.86 2.83
CA ARG A 98 -3.88 1.66 2.99
C ARG A 98 -2.84 0.99 3.88
N ILE A 99 -3.27 0.39 4.99
CA ILE A 99 -2.39 -0.36 5.89
C ILE A 99 -1.82 -1.60 5.17
N ILE A 100 -2.66 -2.36 4.47
CA ILE A 100 -2.23 -3.53 3.69
C ILE A 100 -1.21 -3.15 2.62
N GLN A 101 -1.41 -2.02 1.95
CA GLN A 101 -0.49 -1.53 0.94
C GLN A 101 0.86 -1.10 1.54
N GLY A 102 0.84 -0.43 2.70
CA GLY A 102 2.04 -0.11 3.46
C GLY A 102 2.82 -1.36 3.89
N PHE A 103 2.10 -2.42 4.25
CA PHE A 103 2.71 -3.72 4.59
C PHE A 103 3.44 -4.35 3.40
N CYS A 104 2.85 -4.27 2.20
CA CYS A 104 3.44 -4.78 0.97
C CYS A 104 4.67 -3.98 0.49
N LEU A 105 4.83 -2.74 0.96
CA LEU A 105 5.93 -1.86 0.53
C LEU A 105 7.23 -2.07 1.32
N MET A 106 7.13 -2.63 2.53
CA MET A 106 8.26 -2.89 3.42
C MET A 106 9.36 -3.81 2.82
N PRO A 107 9.06 -4.95 2.17
CA PRO A 107 10.10 -5.81 1.58
C PRO A 107 10.87 -5.17 0.41
N ALA A 108 10.41 -4.03 -0.10
CA ALA A 108 11.09 -3.26 -1.14
C ALA A 108 12.12 -2.26 -0.58
N MET A 109 12.12 -1.97 0.72
CA MET A 109 13.08 -1.06 1.33
C MET A 109 14.40 -1.79 1.62
N PRO A 110 15.57 -1.18 1.31
CA PRO A 110 16.84 -1.73 1.75
C PRO A 110 16.91 -1.69 3.28
N GLN A 111 17.30 -2.82 3.87
CA GLN A 111 17.48 -2.97 5.32
C GLN A 111 18.89 -2.57 5.71
#